data_AF-A0A7S1UX05-F1
#
_entry.id   AF-A0A7S1UX05-F1
#
_cell.length_a   1.000
_cell.length_b   1.000
_cell.length_c   1.000
_cell.angle_alpha   90.00
_cell.angle_beta   90.00
_cell.angle_gamma   90.00
#
_symmetry.space_group_name_H-M   'P 1'
#
loop_
_entity.id
_entity.type
_entity.pdbx_description
1 polymer ?
#
loop_
_entity_poly.entity_id
_entity_poly.type
_entity_poly.pdbx_seq_one_letter_code
_entity_poly.pdbx_strand_id
1 'polypeptide(L)'
;TFGDLLTEYLPRMENRVAKYPKFEPELLMMRDLAAKRKSTTAKKALSLGNLGRALDKQKFVRCHYTSCATFPSKKNICSGCNLAQYCCRDHQKLHWKSHKDFCKRCQKAKKAPTKS
;
A
#
# COMPACT_ATOMS: atom_id res chain seq x y z
N THR A 1 9.81 17.66 -6.06
CA THR A 1 9.91 16.25 -5.60
C THR A 1 10.00 16.22 -4.08
N PHE A 2 9.78 15.08 -3.41
CA PHE A 2 9.94 14.96 -1.94
C PHE A 2 11.35 15.39 -1.44
N GLY A 3 12.34 15.51 -2.33
CA GLY A 3 13.66 16.07 -1.98
C GLY A 3 13.71 17.58 -1.87
N ASP A 4 12.94 18.30 -2.68
CA ASP A 4 12.95 19.76 -2.68
C ASP A 4 12.28 20.31 -1.41
N LEU A 5 11.30 19.58 -0.88
CA LEU A 5 10.62 19.91 0.39
C LEU A 5 11.56 19.79 1.61
N LEU A 6 12.55 18.89 1.59
CA LEU A 6 13.47 18.73 2.73
C LEU A 6 14.48 19.88 2.84
N THR A 7 14.89 20.44 1.69
CA THR A 7 15.86 21.53 1.64
C THR A 7 15.31 22.83 2.23
N GLU A 8 14.02 23.12 2.02
CA GLU A 8 13.35 24.27 2.64
C GLU A 8 12.94 24.01 4.11
N TYR A 9 12.69 22.74 4.46
CA TYR A 9 12.18 22.36 5.77
C TYR A 9 13.26 22.25 6.85
N LEU A 10 14.47 21.80 6.52
CA LEU A 10 15.57 21.63 7.47
C LEU A 10 15.97 22.94 8.19
N PRO A 11 16.19 24.08 7.51
CA PRO A 11 16.53 25.34 8.18
C PRO A 11 15.43 25.84 9.13
N ARG A 12 14.16 25.53 8.83
CA ARG A 12 13.02 25.89 9.67
C ARG A 12 12.95 25.03 10.93
N MET A 13 13.29 23.75 10.83
CA MET A 13 13.37 22.83 11.98
C MET A 13 14.56 23.16 12.87
N GLU A 14 15.72 23.55 12.31
CA GLU A 14 16.88 23.98 13.09
C GLU A 14 16.57 25.20 13.96
N ASN A 15 15.88 26.21 13.42
CA ASN A 15 15.40 27.35 14.21
C ASN A 15 14.38 26.96 15.28
N ARG A 16 13.53 25.94 15.01
CA ARG A 16 12.57 25.42 15.99
C ARG A 16 13.29 24.67 17.12
N VAL A 17 14.33 23.90 16.83
CA VAL A 17 15.14 23.20 17.85
C VAL A 17 15.93 24.19 18.70
N ALA A 18 16.43 25.29 18.13
CA ALA A 18 17.08 26.36 18.89
C ALA A 18 16.15 26.98 19.95
N LYS A 19 14.85 27.10 19.64
CA LYS A 19 13.84 27.57 20.60
C LYS A 19 13.31 26.47 21.52
N TYR A 20 13.30 25.22 21.07
CA TYR A 20 12.72 24.08 21.77
C TYR A 20 13.58 22.82 21.61
N PRO A 21 14.53 22.56 22.53
CA PRO A 21 15.50 21.47 22.41
C PRO A 21 14.89 20.07 22.37
N LYS A 22 13.66 19.90 22.88
CA LYS A 22 12.93 18.62 22.89
C LYS A 22 12.64 18.01 21.50
N PHE A 23 12.83 18.79 20.42
CA PHE A 23 12.64 18.32 19.03
C PHE A 23 13.95 17.92 18.36
N GLU A 24 15.08 17.90 19.08
CA GLU A 24 16.40 17.47 18.55
C GLU A 24 16.39 16.04 17.97
N PRO A 25 15.72 15.03 18.58
CA PRO A 25 15.65 13.69 18.01
C PRO A 25 14.95 13.64 16.63
N GLU A 26 13.97 14.51 16.41
CA GLU A 26 13.24 14.61 15.13
C GLU A 26 14.10 15.27 14.04
N LEU A 27 14.89 16.29 14.43
CA LEU A 27 15.86 16.93 13.54
C LEU A 27 17.00 15.98 13.16
N LEU A 28 17.49 15.16 14.11
CA LEU A 28 18.52 14.16 13.87
C LEU A 28 18.06 13.11 12.84
N MET A 29 16.84 12.59 13.00
CA MET A 29 16.24 11.67 12.02
C MET A 29 16.16 12.30 10.62
N MET A 30 15.76 13.57 10.52
CA MET A 30 15.65 14.26 9.22
C MET A 30 17.01 14.52 8.56
N ARG A 31 18.05 14.84 9.35
CA ARG A 31 19.44 14.97 8.86
C ARG A 31 19.99 13.64 8.34
N ASP A 32 19.72 12.53 9.04
CA ASP A 32 20.14 11.19 8.61
C ASP A 32 19.47 10.77 7.31
N LEU A 33 18.18 11.09 7.14
CA LEU A 33 17.46 10.85 5.89
C LEU A 33 18.04 11.68 4.73
N ALA A 34 18.40 12.94 4.98
CA ALA A 34 19.06 13.78 3.99
C ALA A 34 20.49 13.30 3.65
N ALA A 35 21.23 12.78 4.63
CA ALA A 35 22.56 12.21 4.44
C ALA A 35 22.55 10.89 3.65
N LYS A 36 21.56 10.00 3.90
CA LYS A 36 21.40 8.73 3.18
C LYS A 36 21.22 8.90 1.67
N ARG A 37 20.68 10.04 1.25
CA ARG A 37 20.52 10.41 -0.18
C ARG A 37 21.84 10.63 -0.92
N LYS A 38 22.96 10.86 -0.22
CA LYS A 38 24.28 11.03 -0.84
C LYS A 38 24.98 9.70 -1.18
N SER A 39 24.38 8.55 -0.87
CA SER A 39 25.00 7.22 -1.06
C SER A 39 24.51 6.43 -2.29
N THR A 40 23.67 6.99 -3.17
CA THR A 40 23.19 6.29 -4.38
C THR A 40 23.98 6.61 -5.66
N THR A 41 25.12 7.31 -5.56
CA THR A 41 26.03 7.54 -6.69
C THR A 41 27.42 6.95 -6.37
N ALA A 42 27.49 5.63 -6.21
CA ALA A 42 28.77 4.91 -6.28
C ALA A 42 28.56 3.63 -7.09
N LYS A 43 28.97 3.71 -8.35
CA LYS A 43 29.28 2.58 -9.20
C LYS A 43 30.29 1.68 -8.46
N LYS A 44 29.84 0.54 -7.94
CA LYS A 44 30.71 -0.61 -7.66
C LYS A 44 29.95 -1.89 -8.01
N ALA A 45 30.30 -2.38 -9.20
CA ALA A 45 30.17 -3.75 -9.70
C ALA A 45 29.06 -4.65 -9.12
N LEU A 46 28.01 -4.83 -9.92
CA LEU A 46 27.66 -6.14 -10.50
C LEU A 46 28.16 -7.37 -9.70
N SER A 47 27.38 -7.88 -8.75
CA SER A 47 27.38 -9.32 -8.37
C SER A 47 26.26 -9.75 -7.40
N LEU A 48 25.13 -9.04 -7.33
CA LEU A 48 23.91 -9.56 -6.70
C LEU A 48 22.70 -9.37 -7.62
N GLY A 49 22.83 -9.88 -8.84
CA GLY A 49 21.65 -10.29 -9.60
C GLY A 49 20.99 -11.45 -8.85
N ASN A 50 19.67 -11.40 -8.69
CA ASN A 50 18.78 -12.46 -8.17
C ASN A 50 18.33 -12.44 -6.69
N LEU A 51 18.16 -11.27 -6.08
CA LEU A 51 17.29 -11.16 -4.87
C LEU A 51 16.12 -10.18 -5.03
N GLY A 52 15.84 -9.72 -6.26
CA GLY A 52 14.79 -8.74 -6.55
C GLY A 52 13.52 -9.28 -7.23
N ARG A 53 13.33 -10.60 -7.34
CA ARG A 53 12.15 -11.19 -8.00
C ARG A 53 11.65 -12.46 -7.29
N ALA A 54 11.17 -12.34 -6.06
CA ALA A 54 10.54 -13.49 -5.38
C ALA A 54 9.31 -13.16 -4.53
N LEU A 55 8.88 -11.89 -4.42
CA LEU A 55 7.73 -11.50 -3.57
C LEU A 55 6.61 -10.75 -4.32
N ASP A 56 6.53 -10.86 -5.66
CA ASP A 56 5.47 -10.18 -6.44
C ASP A 56 4.14 -10.96 -6.49
N LYS A 57 4.13 -12.26 -6.19
CA LYS A 57 2.98 -13.13 -6.55
C LYS A 57 1.98 -13.43 -5.43
N GLN A 58 2.19 -12.97 -4.21
CA GLN A 58 1.27 -13.28 -3.09
C GLN A 58 0.49 -12.04 -2.65
N LYS A 59 -0.49 -11.65 -3.48
CA LYS A 59 -1.52 -10.67 -3.11
C LYS A 59 -2.44 -11.26 -2.02
N PHE A 60 -2.01 -11.17 -0.77
CA PHE A 60 -2.87 -11.45 0.38
C PHE A 60 -3.90 -10.32 0.51
N VAL A 61 -5.10 -10.56 -0.04
CA VAL A 61 -6.22 -9.62 0.07
C VAL A 61 -7.09 -10.04 1.26
N ARG A 62 -7.53 -9.07 2.07
CA ARG A 62 -8.40 -9.30 3.24
C ARG A 62 -9.77 -9.85 2.79
N CYS A 63 -10.45 -10.56 3.70
CA CYS A 63 -11.88 -10.81 3.56
C CYS A 63 -12.66 -9.49 3.38
N HIS A 64 -13.60 -9.44 2.42
CA HIS A 64 -14.40 -8.24 2.15
C HIS A 64 -15.57 -8.04 3.13
N TYR A 65 -15.85 -9.01 4.00
CA TYR A 65 -16.79 -8.79 5.08
C TYR A 65 -16.11 -7.92 6.15
N THR A 66 -16.64 -6.71 6.36
CA THR A 66 -16.01 -5.65 7.17
C THR A 66 -15.75 -6.05 8.62
N SER A 67 -16.59 -6.89 9.20
CA SER A 67 -16.41 -7.41 10.56
C SER A 67 -15.39 -8.54 10.66
N CYS A 68 -14.73 -8.92 9.56
CA CYS A 68 -13.71 -9.96 9.51
C CYS A 68 -12.33 -9.36 9.19
N ALA A 69 -11.37 -9.52 10.11
CA ALA A 69 -10.00 -9.05 9.94
C ALA A 69 -9.05 -10.10 9.32
N THR A 70 -9.56 -11.25 8.87
CA THR A 70 -8.72 -12.36 8.41
C THR A 70 -8.18 -12.16 6.99
N PHE A 71 -6.98 -12.70 6.76
CA PHE A 71 -6.35 -12.82 5.45
C PHE A 71 -6.38 -14.29 5.05
N PRO A 72 -7.44 -14.76 4.38
CA PRO A 72 -7.59 -16.18 4.11
C PRO A 72 -6.56 -16.70 3.09
N SER A 73 -5.89 -17.81 3.43
CA SER A 73 -5.06 -18.56 2.48
C SER A 73 -5.91 -19.20 1.37
N LYS A 74 -7.15 -19.61 1.68
CA LYS A 74 -8.15 -20.10 0.73
C LYS A 74 -9.31 -19.11 0.63
N LYS A 75 -9.47 -18.48 -0.54
CA LYS A 75 -10.49 -17.46 -0.78
C LYS A 75 -11.68 -18.01 -1.56
N ASN A 76 -12.87 -17.74 -1.07
CA ASN A 76 -14.12 -17.88 -1.81
C ASN A 76 -14.39 -16.57 -2.54
N ILE A 77 -14.25 -16.58 -3.85
CA ILE A 77 -14.51 -15.41 -4.70
C ILE A 77 -15.99 -15.40 -5.08
N CYS A 78 -16.61 -14.23 -5.05
CA CYS A 78 -17.98 -14.07 -5.52
C CYS A 78 -18.06 -14.40 -7.02
N SER A 79 -18.75 -15.48 -7.39
CA SER A 79 -18.90 -15.94 -8.77
C SER A 79 -19.62 -14.94 -9.69
N GLY A 80 -20.42 -14.03 -9.11
CA GLY A 80 -21.14 -13.02 -9.87
C GLY A 80 -20.23 -11.91 -10.37
N CYS A 81 -19.46 -11.28 -9.48
CA CYS A 81 -18.62 -10.13 -9.83
C CYS A 81 -17.15 -10.50 -10.05
N ASN A 82 -16.65 -11.61 -9.51
CA ASN A 82 -15.25 -12.03 -9.45
C ASN A 82 -14.30 -10.98 -8.82
N LEU A 83 -14.82 -10.07 -8.00
CA LEU A 83 -14.05 -9.00 -7.36
C LEU A 83 -13.98 -9.17 -5.84
N ALA A 84 -15.11 -9.45 -5.19
CA ALA A 84 -15.14 -9.62 -3.75
C ALA A 84 -14.71 -11.04 -3.35
N GLN A 85 -13.96 -11.15 -2.26
CA GLN A 85 -13.43 -12.41 -1.75
C GLN A 85 -13.65 -12.55 -0.24
N TYR A 86 -13.87 -13.79 0.18
CA TYR A 86 -14.24 -14.13 1.55
C TYR A 86 -13.44 -15.34 2.04
N CYS A 87 -13.20 -15.42 3.36
CA CYS A 87 -12.58 -16.61 3.93
C CYS A 87 -13.55 -17.81 3.96
N CYS A 88 -14.85 -17.58 4.03
CA CYS A 88 -15.89 -18.62 4.08
C CYS A 88 -17.18 -18.17 3.38
N ARG A 89 -18.10 -19.11 3.16
CA ARG A 89 -19.40 -18.87 2.53
C ARG A 89 -20.32 -18.01 3.41
N ASP A 90 -20.19 -18.06 4.73
CA ASP A 90 -21.06 -17.30 5.62
C ASP A 90 -20.75 -15.81 5.59
N HIS A 91 -19.48 -15.42 5.51
CA HIS A 91 -19.10 -14.02 5.29
C HIS A 91 -19.61 -13.48 3.96
N GLN A 92 -19.67 -14.32 2.91
CA GLN A 92 -20.31 -13.93 1.66
C GLN A 92 -21.82 -13.68 1.84
N LYS A 93 -22.53 -14.55 2.59
CA LYS A 93 -23.97 -14.41 2.87
C LYS A 93 -24.26 -13.18 3.73
N LEU A 94 -23.48 -12.95 4.78
CA LEU A 94 -23.65 -11.78 5.67
C LEU A 94 -23.37 -10.48 4.92
N HIS A 95 -22.32 -10.45 4.11
CA HIS A 95 -22.00 -9.30 3.27
C HIS A 95 -22.95 -9.14 2.08
N TRP A 96 -23.77 -10.14 1.73
CA TRP A 96 -24.64 -10.08 0.55
C TRP A 96 -25.58 -8.89 0.56
N LYS A 97 -26.13 -8.53 1.74
CA LYS A 97 -27.06 -7.40 1.88
C LYS A 97 -26.48 -6.09 1.35
N SER A 98 -25.21 -5.79 1.65
CA SER A 98 -24.51 -4.60 1.14
C SER A 98 -23.80 -4.81 -0.20
N HIS A 99 -23.41 -6.05 -0.52
CA HIS A 99 -22.68 -6.39 -1.74
C HIS A 99 -23.57 -6.45 -3.00
N LYS A 100 -24.85 -6.80 -2.84
CA LYS A 100 -25.75 -7.16 -3.95
C LYS A 100 -25.79 -6.11 -5.07
N ASP A 101 -25.96 -4.84 -4.72
CA ASP A 101 -26.10 -3.77 -5.70
C ASP A 101 -24.79 -3.45 -6.42
N PHE A 102 -23.66 -3.53 -5.71
CA PHE A 102 -22.34 -3.49 -6.33
C PHE A 102 -22.14 -4.68 -7.29
N CYS A 103 -22.46 -5.90 -6.84
CA CYS A 103 -22.29 -7.11 -7.64
C CYS A 103 -23.07 -7.04 -8.96
N LYS A 104 -24.33 -6.60 -8.91
CA LYS A 104 -25.17 -6.41 -10.11
C LYS A 104 -24.60 -5.35 -11.06
N ARG A 105 -24.08 -4.23 -10.54
CA ARG A 105 -23.44 -3.20 -11.37
C ARG A 105 -22.20 -3.74 -12.08
N CYS A 106 -21.35 -4.49 -11.39
CA CYS A 106 -20.19 -5.14 -12.00
C CYS A 106 -20.60 -6.16 -13.07
N GLN A 107 -21.65 -6.95 -12.83
CA GLN A 107 -22.17 -7.89 -13.82
C GLN A 107 -22.68 -7.18 -15.08
N LYS A 108 -23.38 -6.05 -14.93
CA LYS A 108 -23.81 -5.24 -16.08
C LYS A 108 -22.63 -4.67 -16.85
N ALA A 109 -21.63 -4.12 -16.15
CA ALA A 109 -20.42 -3.57 -16.78
C ALA A 109 -19.66 -4.62 -17.59
N LYS A 110 -19.60 -5.87 -17.10
CA LYS A 110 -19.00 -7.00 -17.83
C LYS A 110 -19.72 -7.40 -19.12
N LYS A 111 -21.00 -7.07 -19.25
CA LYS A 111 -21.83 -7.40 -20.42
C LYS A 111 -21.90 -6.25 -21.43
N ALA A 112 -21.45 -5.06 -21.07
CA ALA A 112 -21.37 -3.96 -22.01
C ALA A 112 -20.25 -4.28 -23.02
N PRO A 113 -20.50 -4.18 -24.34
CA PRO A 113 -19.44 -4.33 -25.33
C PRO A 113 -18.42 -3.23 -25.09
N THR A 114 -17.19 -3.62 -24.78
CA THR A 114 -16.05 -2.72 -24.84
C THR A 114 -15.91 -2.30 -26.30
N LYS A 115 -16.27 -1.05 -26.64
CA LYS A 115 -15.84 -0.45 -27.90
C LYS A 115 -14.31 -0.41 -27.86
N SER A 116 -13.68 -1.38 -28.51
CA SER A 116 -12.26 -1.38 -28.85
C SER A 116 -12.02 -0.56 -30.10
#